data_AF-A0A453MJ49-F1
#
_entry.id   AF-A0A453MJ49-F1
#
_cell.length_a   1.000
_cell.length_b   1.000
_cell.length_c   1.000
_cell.angle_alpha   90.00
_cell.angle_beta   90.00
_cell.angle_gamma   90.00
#
_symmetry.space_group_name_H-M   'P 1'
#
loop_
_entity.id
_entity.type
_entity.pdbx_description
1 polymer ?
#
loop_
_entity_poly.entity_id
_entity_poly.type
_entity_poly.pdbx_seq_one_letter_code
_entity_poly.pdbx_strand_id
1 'polypeptide(L)'
;MRNLSISWLQVRLCLDRQDYVRAQILSRKISPRVFDADTSKDKRKPKEGDNMVQEAPADVPSLLELKRIYYELMIRYYSHNNDYLEICRCYKSIYEIPSIKEDPAKWTPILRKICWFLVLAPHDPMQSSLLNATLEDKNLSEIPNFRLLLKQVVTMEVIQWTKLWEFFKDEYENEKNLLGGALGTKAAEDLKLRIIEHVLLFLAFTICLFSVLPLCLSIDLWFMVCPEYLGCFKVLFEDYPEEAGGSSLLELAGGRE
;
A
#
# COMPACT_ATOMS: atom_id res chain seq x y z
N MET A 1 17.87 -14.83 -21.35
CA MET A 1 18.48 -13.94 -20.32
C MET A 1 19.02 -12.63 -20.90
N ARG A 2 19.91 -12.63 -21.91
CA ARG A 2 20.50 -11.38 -22.47
C ARG A 2 19.49 -10.33 -22.98
N ASN A 3 18.40 -10.75 -23.62
CA ASN A 3 17.37 -9.81 -24.09
C ASN A 3 16.56 -9.21 -22.93
N LEU A 4 16.40 -9.95 -21.83
CA LEU A 4 15.76 -9.45 -20.61
C LEU A 4 16.67 -8.39 -19.96
N SER A 5 17.95 -8.71 -19.73
CA SER A 5 18.94 -7.77 -19.13
C SER A 5 19.05 -6.44 -19.88
N ILE A 6 18.97 -6.46 -21.20
CA ILE A 6 18.96 -5.22 -22.00
C ILE A 6 17.66 -4.44 -21.77
N SER A 7 16.51 -5.12 -21.75
CA SER A 7 15.22 -4.47 -21.50
C SER A 7 15.14 -3.86 -20.10
N TRP A 8 15.70 -4.53 -19.08
CA TRP A 8 15.85 -4.02 -17.72
C TRP A 8 16.66 -2.73 -17.65
N LEU A 9 17.83 -2.75 -18.27
CA LEU A 9 18.73 -1.60 -18.31
C LEU A 9 18.06 -0.42 -19.02
N GLN A 10 17.30 -0.69 -20.09
CA GLN A 10 16.55 0.34 -20.80
C GLN A 10 15.45 0.96 -19.94
N VAL A 11 14.67 0.15 -19.20
CA VAL A 11 13.65 0.67 -18.27
C VAL A 11 14.30 1.57 -17.20
N ARG A 12 15.42 1.13 -16.61
CA ARG A 12 16.17 1.92 -15.63
C ARG A 12 16.63 3.26 -16.21
N LEU A 13 17.24 3.24 -17.41
CA LEU A 13 17.69 4.46 -18.09
C LEU A 13 16.53 5.41 -18.43
N CYS A 14 15.36 4.87 -18.79
CA CYS A 14 14.16 5.68 -19.01
C CYS A 14 13.67 6.35 -17.72
N LEU A 15 13.69 5.62 -16.60
CA LEU A 15 13.34 6.18 -15.28
C LEU A 15 14.33 7.26 -14.84
N ASP A 16 15.63 7.05 -15.05
CA ASP A 16 16.67 8.06 -14.74
C ASP A 16 16.51 9.33 -15.58
N ARG A 17 15.94 9.21 -16.78
CA ARG A 17 15.59 10.33 -17.68
C ARG A 17 14.18 10.89 -17.45
N GLN A 18 13.45 10.40 -16.45
CA GLN A 18 12.05 10.77 -16.16
C GLN A 18 11.09 10.55 -17.36
N ASP A 19 11.41 9.61 -18.24
CA ASP A 19 10.58 9.24 -19.38
C ASP A 19 9.68 8.05 -19.00
N TYR A 20 8.62 8.36 -18.26
CA TYR A 20 7.69 7.37 -17.72
C TYR A 20 6.87 6.67 -18.81
N VAL A 21 6.53 7.36 -19.91
CA VAL A 21 5.77 6.76 -21.02
C VAL A 21 6.58 5.65 -21.69
N ARG A 22 7.86 5.91 -22.00
CA ARG A 22 8.73 4.86 -22.56
C ARG A 22 9.01 3.76 -21.55
N ALA A 23 9.20 4.10 -20.27
CA ALA A 23 9.39 3.10 -19.22
C ALA A 23 8.19 2.13 -19.13
N GLN A 24 6.96 2.63 -19.22
CA GLN A 24 5.75 1.81 -19.22
C GLN A 24 5.63 0.90 -20.45
N ILE A 25 5.96 1.41 -21.63
CA ILE A 25 5.94 0.61 -22.86
C ILE A 25 6.98 -0.51 -22.79
N LEU A 26 8.17 -0.22 -22.27
CA LEU A 26 9.24 -1.20 -22.10
C LEU A 26 8.93 -2.22 -21.01
N SER A 27 8.34 -1.82 -19.88
CA SER A 27 7.98 -2.75 -18.80
C SER A 27 6.92 -3.76 -19.24
N ARG A 28 5.92 -3.35 -20.05
CA ARG A 28 4.92 -4.26 -20.63
C ARG A 28 5.51 -5.35 -21.53
N LYS A 29 6.68 -5.11 -22.14
CA LYS A 29 7.37 -6.11 -22.97
C LYS A 29 7.98 -7.23 -22.12
N ILE A 30 8.09 -7.03 -20.81
CA ILE A 30 8.61 -8.01 -19.89
C ILE A 30 7.41 -8.74 -19.28
N SER A 31 7.25 -10.02 -19.65
CA SER A 31 6.19 -10.86 -19.09
C SER A 31 6.54 -11.29 -17.66
N PRO A 32 5.68 -11.01 -16.65
CA PRO A 32 5.88 -11.49 -15.28
C PRO A 32 5.92 -13.03 -15.19
N ARG A 33 5.28 -13.73 -16.13
CA ARG A 33 5.27 -15.21 -16.19
C ARG A 33 6.65 -15.82 -16.43
N VAL A 34 7.60 -15.04 -16.94
CA VAL A 34 8.99 -15.49 -17.13
C VAL A 34 9.66 -15.82 -15.80
N PHE A 35 9.14 -15.28 -14.68
CA PHE A 35 9.71 -15.48 -13.36
C PHE A 35 9.12 -16.66 -12.58
N ASP A 36 7.94 -17.18 -12.97
CA ASP A 36 7.26 -18.24 -12.22
C ASP A 36 7.53 -19.65 -12.80
N ALA A 37 8.19 -19.74 -13.97
CA ALA A 37 8.31 -20.97 -14.75
C ALA A 37 9.24 -22.05 -14.18
N ASP A 38 10.13 -21.73 -13.21
CA ASP A 38 11.23 -22.63 -12.83
C ASP A 38 11.27 -23.08 -11.36
N THR A 39 10.18 -22.95 -10.59
CA THR A 39 10.10 -23.57 -9.25
C THR A 39 10.02 -25.11 -9.28
N SER A 40 9.88 -25.74 -10.46
CA SER A 40 9.60 -27.18 -10.60
C SER A 40 10.75 -28.06 -11.12
N LYS A 41 11.94 -27.53 -11.41
CA LYS A 41 13.02 -28.32 -12.04
C LYS A 41 14.36 -28.42 -11.30
N ASP A 42 14.44 -28.03 -10.02
CA ASP A 42 15.68 -28.20 -9.24
C ASP A 42 15.56 -29.18 -8.07
N LYS A 43 15.01 -30.37 -8.36
CA LYS A 43 15.21 -31.58 -7.55
C LYS A 43 15.60 -32.75 -8.45
N ARG A 44 16.81 -32.73 -9.02
CA ARG A 44 17.49 -33.96 -9.44
C ARG A 44 18.86 -34.02 -8.77
N LYS A 45 19.00 -35.02 -7.89
CA LYS A 45 20.24 -35.42 -7.21
C LYS A 45 21.37 -35.75 -8.21
N PRO A 46 22.64 -35.67 -7.75
CA PRO A 46 23.82 -35.46 -8.60
C PRO A 46 24.28 -36.73 -9.31
N LYS A 47 24.81 -36.57 -10.52
CA LYS A 47 25.67 -37.58 -11.16
C LYS A 47 27.01 -36.94 -11.50
N GLU A 48 28.00 -37.45 -10.79
CA GLU A 48 29.45 -37.38 -10.92
C GLU A 48 29.92 -37.73 -12.34
N GLY A 49 30.94 -37.03 -12.85
CA GLY A 49 31.66 -37.42 -14.07
C GLY A 49 32.17 -36.28 -14.96
N ASP A 50 33.22 -35.60 -14.49
CA ASP A 50 34.35 -35.01 -15.24
C ASP A 50 34.11 -34.28 -16.59
N ASN A 51 34.33 -32.95 -16.60
CA ASN A 51 35.28 -32.27 -17.49
C ASN A 51 35.30 -30.74 -17.25
N MET A 52 36.45 -30.26 -16.79
CA MET A 52 37.08 -28.93 -16.94
C MET A 52 36.22 -27.66 -16.82
N VAL A 53 36.56 -26.94 -15.74
CA VAL A 53 36.25 -25.55 -15.37
C VAL A 53 36.27 -24.56 -16.55
N GLN A 54 35.12 -23.93 -16.80
CA GLN A 54 35.05 -22.47 -16.95
C GLN A 54 33.94 -21.99 -16.01
N GLU A 55 34.38 -21.43 -14.88
CA GLU A 55 33.56 -20.70 -13.95
C GLU A 55 32.88 -19.56 -14.72
N ALA A 56 31.57 -19.69 -14.95
CA ALA A 56 30.80 -18.66 -15.60
C ALA A 56 30.84 -17.40 -14.72
N PRO A 57 31.15 -16.22 -15.27
CA PRO A 57 31.43 -15.02 -14.49
C PRO A 57 30.24 -14.67 -13.57
N ALA A 58 30.58 -14.28 -12.34
CA ALA A 58 29.71 -13.99 -11.19
C ALA A 58 28.73 -12.79 -11.36
N ASP A 59 28.34 -12.47 -12.59
CA ASP A 59 27.66 -11.22 -12.96
C ASP A 59 26.28 -11.46 -13.61
N VAL A 60 25.69 -12.64 -13.41
CA VAL A 60 24.30 -12.92 -13.80
C VAL A 60 23.48 -13.12 -12.52
N PRO A 61 22.68 -12.11 -12.11
CA PRO A 61 21.77 -12.25 -10.98
C PRO A 61 20.86 -13.46 -11.18
N SER A 62 20.63 -14.21 -10.10
CA SER A 62 19.69 -15.33 -10.11
C SER A 62 18.29 -14.88 -10.54
N LEU A 63 17.45 -15.79 -11.04
CA LEU A 63 16.09 -15.46 -11.51
C LEU A 63 15.28 -14.72 -10.43
N LEU A 64 15.47 -15.09 -9.16
CA LEU A 64 14.82 -14.48 -8.00
C LEU A 64 15.31 -13.05 -7.75
N GLU A 65 16.60 -12.80 -7.91
CA GLU A 65 17.17 -11.45 -7.82
C GLU A 65 16.71 -10.57 -8.97
N LEU A 66 16.56 -11.13 -10.16
CA LEU A 66 16.01 -10.42 -11.31
C LEU A 66 14.54 -10.05 -11.08
N LYS A 67 13.74 -10.95 -10.49
CA LYS A 67 12.37 -10.67 -10.05
C LYS A 67 12.35 -9.52 -9.04
N ARG A 68 13.25 -9.52 -8.04
CA ARG A 68 13.37 -8.43 -7.07
C ARG A 68 13.70 -7.09 -7.73
N ILE A 69 14.71 -7.05 -8.59
CA ILE A 69 15.15 -5.83 -9.31
C ILE A 69 14.03 -5.29 -10.20
N TYR A 70 13.27 -6.16 -10.86
CA TYR A 70 12.10 -5.76 -11.63
C TYR A 70 11.10 -4.97 -10.78
N TYR A 71 10.64 -5.59 -9.68
CA TYR A 71 9.62 -4.98 -8.87
C TYR A 71 10.12 -3.69 -8.20
N GLU A 72 11.41 -3.60 -7.88
CA GLU A 72 12.01 -2.34 -7.42
C GLU A 72 11.91 -1.22 -8.48
N LEU A 73 12.18 -1.52 -9.75
CA LEU A 73 12.01 -0.57 -10.85
C LEU A 73 10.53 -0.18 -11.02
N MET A 74 9.62 -1.14 -10.91
CA MET A 74 8.18 -0.89 -10.99
C MET A 74 7.68 -0.03 -9.82
N ILE A 75 8.19 -0.23 -8.61
CA ILE A 75 7.89 0.61 -7.45
C ILE A 75 8.29 2.06 -7.73
N ARG A 76 9.48 2.29 -8.30
CA ARG A 76 9.91 3.65 -8.69
C ARG A 76 9.00 4.26 -9.75
N TYR A 77 8.57 3.47 -10.73
CA TYR A 77 7.63 3.92 -11.76
C TYR A 77 6.27 4.32 -11.15
N TYR A 78 5.65 3.43 -10.37
CA TYR A 78 4.33 3.69 -9.79
C TYR A 78 4.37 4.75 -8.69
N SER A 79 5.50 4.91 -8.00
CA SER A 79 5.70 5.99 -7.01
C SER A 79 5.64 7.37 -7.64
N HIS A 80 6.05 7.53 -8.90
CA HIS A 80 5.87 8.80 -9.60
C HIS A 80 4.38 9.09 -9.90
N ASN A 81 3.62 8.05 -10.24
CA ASN A 81 2.20 8.17 -10.53
C ASN A 81 1.31 8.20 -9.28
N ASN A 82 1.88 7.95 -8.09
CA ASN A 82 1.17 7.76 -6.81
C ASN A 82 0.14 6.61 -6.86
N ASP A 83 0.40 5.59 -7.68
CA ASP A 83 -0.46 4.40 -7.79
C ASP A 83 -0.19 3.43 -6.62
N TYR A 84 -0.65 3.79 -5.42
CA TYR A 84 -0.37 3.06 -4.17
C TYR A 84 -0.75 1.57 -4.21
N LEU A 85 -1.86 1.22 -4.88
CA LEU A 85 -2.32 -0.16 -5.00
C LEU A 85 -1.34 -1.04 -5.78
N GLU A 86 -0.82 -0.53 -6.90
CA GLU A 86 0.14 -1.26 -7.72
C GLU A 86 1.52 -1.33 -7.04
N ILE A 87 1.90 -0.29 -6.30
CA ILE A 87 3.09 -0.33 -5.42
C ILE A 87 2.94 -1.46 -4.38
N CYS A 88 1.78 -1.55 -3.71
CA CYS A 88 1.50 -2.62 -2.77
C CYS A 88 1.61 -4.01 -3.42
N ARG A 89 1.09 -4.20 -4.62
CA ARG A 89 1.19 -5.48 -5.36
C ARG A 89 2.65 -5.82 -5.67
N CYS A 90 3.46 -4.84 -6.07
CA CYS A 90 4.89 -5.05 -6.29
C CYS A 90 5.61 -5.51 -5.02
N TYR A 91 5.38 -4.83 -3.89
CA TYR A 91 5.95 -5.25 -2.60
C TYR A 91 5.46 -6.64 -2.17
N LYS A 92 4.20 -6.99 -2.43
CA LYS A 92 3.67 -8.33 -2.16
C LYS A 92 4.37 -9.40 -3.01
N SER A 93 4.63 -9.12 -4.29
CA SER A 93 5.41 -10.02 -5.15
C SER A 93 6.88 -10.16 -4.71
N ILE A 94 7.47 -9.10 -4.13
CA ILE A 94 8.80 -9.18 -3.51
C ILE A 94 8.73 -10.03 -2.24
N TYR A 95 7.72 -9.83 -1.41
CA TYR A 95 7.49 -10.59 -0.18
C TYR A 95 7.27 -12.08 -0.45
N GLU A 96 6.68 -12.46 -1.59
CA GLU A 96 6.49 -13.87 -1.97
C GLU A 96 7.78 -14.64 -2.29
N ILE A 97 8.91 -13.94 -2.47
CA ILE A 97 10.20 -14.57 -2.78
C ILE A 97 10.69 -15.40 -1.57
N PRO A 98 11.03 -16.69 -1.74
CA PRO A 98 11.39 -17.59 -0.64
C PRO A 98 12.60 -17.07 0.16
N SER A 99 13.62 -16.55 -0.52
CA SER A 99 14.83 -15.98 0.11
C SER A 99 14.56 -14.75 0.99
N ILE A 100 13.40 -14.12 0.87
CA ILE A 100 12.99 -12.98 1.69
C ILE A 100 12.11 -13.45 2.84
N LYS A 101 11.20 -14.42 2.60
CA LYS A 101 10.33 -15.00 3.64
C LYS A 101 11.09 -15.72 4.75
N GLU A 102 12.26 -16.26 4.46
CA GLU A 102 13.07 -16.99 5.44
C GLU A 102 13.75 -16.07 6.46
N ASP A 103 14.02 -14.81 6.10
CA ASP A 103 14.80 -13.87 6.91
C ASP A 103 13.92 -12.75 7.51
N PRO A 104 13.69 -12.70 8.84
CA PRO A 104 12.88 -11.66 9.48
C PRO A 104 13.39 -10.25 9.23
N ALA A 105 14.71 -10.05 9.29
CA ALA A 105 15.32 -8.75 9.01
C ALA A 105 14.99 -8.19 7.61
N LYS A 106 14.70 -9.05 6.63
CA LYS A 106 14.38 -8.64 5.26
C LYS A 106 12.88 -8.50 5.03
N TRP A 107 12.07 -9.44 5.52
CA TRP A 107 10.63 -9.37 5.27
C TRP A 107 9.91 -8.36 6.15
N THR A 108 10.37 -8.08 7.38
CA THR A 108 9.76 -7.08 8.27
C THR A 108 9.59 -5.72 7.60
N PRO A 109 10.64 -5.07 7.04
CA PRO A 109 10.49 -3.77 6.40
C PRO A 109 9.56 -3.83 5.17
N ILE A 110 9.58 -4.93 4.42
CA ILE A 110 8.69 -5.10 3.26
C ILE A 110 7.23 -5.21 3.70
N LEU A 111 6.95 -5.94 4.78
CA LEU A 111 5.60 -6.07 5.31
C LEU A 111 5.07 -4.74 5.87
N ARG A 112 5.92 -3.93 6.52
CA ARG A 112 5.56 -2.56 6.93
C ARG A 112 5.18 -1.70 5.73
N LYS A 113 5.96 -1.74 4.64
CA LYS A 113 5.62 -1.04 3.39
C LYS A 113 4.28 -1.47 2.83
N ILE A 114 4.01 -2.79 2.78
CA ILE A 114 2.72 -3.32 2.33
C ILE A 114 1.58 -2.72 3.15
N CYS A 115 1.70 -2.72 4.48
CA CYS A 115 0.67 -2.16 5.36
C CYS A 115 0.45 -0.68 5.09
N TRP A 116 1.51 0.12 4.98
CA TRP A 116 1.38 1.54 4.66
C TRP A 116 0.70 1.80 3.33
N PHE A 117 1.14 1.14 2.25
CA PHE A 117 0.56 1.35 0.92
C PHE A 117 -0.88 0.87 0.82
N LEU A 118 -1.30 -0.12 1.63
CA LEU A 118 -2.70 -0.52 1.73
C LEU A 118 -3.58 0.57 2.36
N VAL A 119 -3.08 1.28 3.36
CA VAL A 119 -3.82 2.36 4.03
C VAL A 119 -3.84 3.63 3.17
N LEU A 120 -2.77 3.89 2.40
CA LEU A 120 -2.70 5.02 1.46
C LEU A 120 -3.56 4.81 0.20
N ALA A 121 -3.79 3.57 -0.19
CA ALA A 121 -4.60 3.25 -1.36
C ALA A 121 -6.07 3.66 -1.15
N PRO A 122 -6.72 4.24 -2.18
CA PRO A 122 -8.15 4.56 -2.12
C PRO A 122 -8.98 3.29 -1.89
N HIS A 123 -10.18 3.47 -1.31
CA HIS A 123 -11.09 2.35 -1.05
C HIS A 123 -11.57 1.74 -2.39
N ASP A 124 -11.15 0.51 -2.64
CA ASP A 124 -11.50 -0.27 -3.84
C ASP A 124 -11.74 -1.73 -3.42
N PRO A 125 -12.59 -2.50 -4.12
CA PRO A 125 -12.79 -3.92 -3.83
C PRO A 125 -11.48 -4.73 -3.81
N MET A 126 -10.51 -4.38 -4.67
CA MET A 126 -9.19 -5.01 -4.69
C MET A 126 -8.37 -4.64 -3.46
N GLN A 127 -8.42 -3.38 -3.02
CA GLN A 127 -7.77 -2.93 -1.79
C GLN A 127 -8.32 -3.72 -0.59
N SER A 128 -9.63 -3.84 -0.47
CA SER A 128 -10.28 -4.60 0.61
C SER A 128 -9.90 -6.08 0.58
N SER A 129 -9.84 -6.70 -0.60
CA SER A 129 -9.38 -8.08 -0.75
C SER A 129 -7.92 -8.25 -0.30
N LEU A 130 -7.02 -7.35 -0.72
CA LEU A 130 -5.62 -7.38 -0.32
C LEU A 130 -5.43 -7.12 1.17
N LEU A 131 -6.24 -6.25 1.77
CA LEU A 131 -6.19 -5.93 3.18
C LEU A 131 -6.56 -7.17 4.02
N ASN A 132 -7.69 -7.81 3.71
CA ASN A 132 -8.11 -9.05 4.38
C ASN A 132 -7.07 -10.17 4.22
N ALA A 133 -6.55 -10.36 3.00
CA ALA A 133 -5.49 -11.35 2.76
C ALA A 133 -4.20 -11.03 3.53
N THR A 134 -3.91 -9.76 3.77
CA THR A 134 -2.73 -9.36 4.58
C THR A 134 -3.00 -9.63 6.06
N LEU A 135 -4.20 -9.36 6.59
CA LEU A 135 -4.58 -9.62 7.98
C LEU A 135 -4.51 -11.09 8.41
N GLU A 136 -4.67 -12.01 7.44
CA GLU A 136 -4.51 -13.45 7.62
C GLU A 136 -3.04 -13.90 7.73
N ASP A 137 -2.07 -13.04 7.37
CA ASP A 137 -0.66 -13.37 7.45
C ASP A 137 -0.19 -13.51 8.91
N LYS A 138 0.48 -14.62 9.22
CA LYS A 138 1.00 -14.94 10.55
C LYS A 138 2.13 -13.98 10.95
N ASN A 139 2.90 -13.50 9.98
CA ASN A 139 4.05 -12.63 10.21
C ASN A 139 3.64 -11.23 10.72
N LEU A 140 2.37 -10.82 10.56
CA LEU A 140 1.82 -9.62 11.19
C LEU A 140 1.83 -9.67 12.73
N SER A 141 1.94 -10.86 13.33
CA SER A 141 2.05 -10.98 14.79
C SER A 141 3.32 -10.33 15.34
N GLU A 142 4.39 -10.25 14.55
CA GLU A 142 5.64 -9.57 14.93
C GLU A 142 5.53 -8.06 14.83
N ILE A 143 4.51 -7.53 14.14
CA ILE A 143 4.30 -6.11 13.94
C ILE A 143 2.88 -5.70 14.41
N PRO A 144 2.60 -5.77 15.73
CA PRO A 144 1.26 -5.61 16.26
C PRO A 144 0.63 -4.24 15.99
N ASN A 145 1.43 -3.17 15.96
CA ASN A 145 0.95 -1.81 15.68
C ASN A 145 0.31 -1.71 14.29
N PHE A 146 0.93 -2.28 13.26
CA PHE A 146 0.38 -2.28 11.90
C PHE A 146 -0.82 -3.21 11.77
N ARG A 147 -0.84 -4.33 12.50
CA ARG A 147 -2.02 -5.19 12.58
C ARG A 147 -3.22 -4.43 13.15
N LEU A 148 -3.02 -3.60 14.17
CA LEU A 148 -4.06 -2.73 14.72
C LEU A 148 -4.51 -1.68 13.70
N LEU A 149 -3.57 -1.01 13.03
CA LEU A 149 -3.88 -0.04 11.98
C LEU A 149 -4.74 -0.64 10.87
N LEU A 150 -4.34 -1.78 10.32
CA LEU A 150 -5.10 -2.48 9.28
C LEU A 150 -6.47 -2.92 9.79
N LYS A 151 -6.57 -3.39 11.04
CA LYS A 151 -7.86 -3.72 11.64
C LYS A 151 -8.77 -2.51 11.75
N GLN A 152 -8.27 -1.36 12.20
CA GLN A 152 -9.07 -0.12 12.31
C GLN A 152 -9.62 0.34 10.95
N VAL A 153 -8.87 0.12 9.87
CA VAL A 153 -9.31 0.47 8.50
C VAL A 153 -10.32 -0.55 7.96
N VAL A 154 -10.32 -1.79 8.46
CA VAL A 154 -11.32 -2.81 8.10
C VAL A 154 -12.57 -2.72 8.96
N THR A 155 -12.40 -2.47 10.26
CA THR A 155 -13.52 -2.24 11.16
C THR A 155 -14.16 -0.93 10.77
N MET A 156 -15.47 -0.96 10.53
CA MET A 156 -16.25 0.25 10.30
C MET A 156 -16.38 0.98 11.65
N GLU A 157 -15.29 1.61 12.07
CA GLU A 157 -15.15 2.37 13.30
C GLU A 157 -14.61 3.76 12.96
N VAL A 158 -14.99 4.77 13.74
CA VAL A 158 -14.49 6.13 13.55
C VAL A 158 -13.07 6.24 14.06
N ILE A 159 -12.17 6.64 13.16
CA ILE A 159 -10.76 6.84 13.45
C ILE A 159 -10.51 8.32 13.69
N GLN A 160 -9.94 8.65 14.86
CA GLN A 160 -9.51 10.01 15.17
C GLN A 160 -8.10 10.27 14.62
N TRP A 161 -8.00 11.15 13.62
CA TRP A 161 -6.73 11.46 12.94
C TRP A 161 -5.62 11.89 13.90
N THR A 162 -5.90 12.79 14.85
CA THR A 162 -4.89 13.32 15.79
C THR A 162 -4.24 12.21 16.60
N LYS A 163 -5.05 11.35 17.22
CA LYS A 163 -4.56 10.20 18.02
C LYS A 163 -3.79 9.19 17.16
N LEU A 164 -4.29 8.91 15.96
CA LEU A 164 -3.61 8.00 15.03
C LEU A 164 -2.25 8.57 14.60
N TRP A 165 -2.23 9.84 14.22
CA TRP A 165 -1.03 10.51 13.75
C TRP A 165 0.02 10.63 14.86
N GLU A 166 -0.35 11.01 16.07
CA GLU A 166 0.58 11.07 17.22
C GLU A 166 1.21 9.70 17.51
N PHE A 167 0.47 8.61 17.37
CA PHE A 167 0.98 7.27 17.60
C PHE A 167 1.92 6.78 16.48
N PHE A 168 1.61 7.09 15.22
CA PHE A 168 2.35 6.57 14.06
C PHE A 168 3.37 7.53 13.45
N LYS A 169 3.43 8.80 13.87
CA LYS A 169 4.34 9.80 13.30
C LYS A 169 5.80 9.36 13.33
N ASP A 170 6.27 8.88 14.48
CA ASP A 170 7.65 8.41 14.63
C ASP A 170 7.91 7.19 13.73
N GLU A 171 6.94 6.27 13.64
CA GLU A 171 7.03 5.12 12.76
C GLU A 171 7.05 5.48 11.27
N TYR A 172 6.32 6.54 10.89
CA TYR A 172 6.24 7.08 9.54
C TYR A 172 7.55 7.80 9.15
N GLU A 173 8.14 8.57 10.07
CA GLU A 173 9.43 9.24 9.84
C GLU A 173 10.57 8.22 9.70
N ASN A 174 10.55 7.16 10.52
CA ASN A 174 11.51 6.05 10.45
C ASN A 174 11.44 5.28 9.13
N GLU A 175 10.29 5.30 8.45
CA GLU A 175 10.06 4.60 7.19
C GLU A 175 10.93 5.14 6.04
N LYS A 176 11.44 6.37 6.15
CA LYS A 176 12.42 6.95 5.21
C LYS A 176 13.76 6.21 5.22
N ASN A 177 14.12 5.62 6.36
CA ASN A 177 15.37 4.89 6.57
C ASN A 177 15.28 3.42 6.15
N LEU A 178 14.10 2.95 5.77
CA LEU A 178 13.84 1.57 5.38
C LEU A 178 13.94 1.36 3.86
N LEU A 179 14.01 0.08 3.47
CA LEU A 179 14.10 -0.34 2.06
C LEU A 179 12.97 0.28 1.23
N GLY A 180 13.32 0.89 0.09
CA GLY A 180 12.38 1.58 -0.78
C GLY A 180 12.23 3.09 -0.50
N GLY A 181 12.90 3.62 0.52
CA GLY A 181 12.97 5.05 0.81
C GLY A 181 11.67 5.62 1.39
N ALA A 182 11.52 6.94 1.35
CA ALA A 182 10.32 7.63 1.84
C ALA A 182 9.06 7.19 1.06
N LEU A 183 7.90 7.16 1.72
CA LEU A 183 6.61 6.82 1.08
C LEU A 183 6.16 7.82 0.01
N GLY A 184 6.76 9.02 0.00
CA GLY A 184 6.41 10.12 -0.89
C GLY A 184 6.21 11.41 -0.08
N THR A 185 6.36 12.56 -0.72
CA THR A 185 6.17 13.86 -0.06
C THR A 185 4.69 14.14 0.24
N LYS A 186 3.78 13.57 -0.55
CA LYS A 186 2.32 13.70 -0.40
C LYS A 186 1.67 12.62 0.45
N ALA A 187 2.42 11.58 0.83
CA ALA A 187 1.84 10.41 1.48
C ALA A 187 1.19 10.74 2.84
N ALA A 188 1.66 11.75 3.57
CA ALA A 188 1.01 12.16 4.83
C ALA A 188 -0.36 12.82 4.61
N GLU A 189 -0.46 13.68 3.59
CA GLU A 189 -1.72 14.32 3.19
C GLU A 189 -2.71 13.29 2.65
N ASP A 190 -2.23 12.39 1.79
CA ASP A 190 -3.04 11.29 1.27
C ASP A 190 -3.53 10.38 2.40
N LEU A 191 -2.68 10.08 3.40
CA LEU A 191 -3.11 9.30 4.57
C LEU A 191 -4.26 9.99 5.32
N LYS A 192 -4.14 11.30 5.56
CA LYS A 192 -5.21 12.09 6.20
C LYS A 192 -6.50 12.01 5.38
N LEU A 193 -6.41 12.17 4.07
CA LEU A 193 -7.53 12.05 3.14
C LEU A 193 -8.19 10.67 3.21
N ARG A 194 -7.43 9.57 3.26
CA ARG A 194 -7.97 8.20 3.35
C ARG A 194 -8.70 7.96 4.66
N ILE A 195 -8.20 8.51 5.77
CA ILE A 195 -8.90 8.43 7.06
C ILE A 195 -10.22 9.23 7.01
N ILE A 196 -10.22 10.41 6.39
CA ILE A 196 -11.46 11.19 6.17
C ILE A 196 -12.46 10.40 5.33
N GLU A 197 -12.02 9.81 4.21
CA GLU A 197 -12.87 8.98 3.36
C GLU A 197 -13.46 7.78 4.11
N HIS A 198 -12.66 7.08 4.91
CA HIS A 198 -13.12 5.96 5.74
C HIS A 198 -14.21 6.39 6.73
N VAL A 199 -14.00 7.51 7.44
CA VAL A 199 -14.98 8.06 8.39
C VAL A 199 -16.25 8.51 7.68
N LEU A 200 -16.13 9.14 6.50
CA LEU A 200 -17.28 9.54 5.68
C LEU A 200 -18.08 8.34 5.18
N LEU A 201 -17.41 7.27 4.72
CA LEU A 201 -18.06 6.04 4.31
C LEU A 201 -18.80 5.36 5.48
N PHE A 202 -18.19 5.35 6.67
CA PHE A 202 -18.83 4.86 7.89
C PHE A 202 -20.10 5.67 8.23
N LEU A 203 -20.01 7.00 8.20
CA LEU A 203 -21.15 7.88 8.44
C LEU A 203 -22.26 7.63 7.40
N ALA A 204 -21.92 7.57 6.12
CA ALA A 204 -22.88 7.29 5.05
C ALA A 204 -23.59 5.94 5.26
N PHE A 205 -22.84 4.89 5.64
CA PHE A 205 -23.40 3.57 5.91
C PHE A 205 -24.35 3.59 7.12
N THR A 206 -23.95 4.20 8.23
CA THR A 206 -24.78 4.29 9.43
C THR A 206 -26.06 5.09 9.15
N ILE A 207 -25.96 6.23 8.45
CA ILE A 207 -27.12 7.03 8.04
C ILE A 207 -28.12 6.21 7.22
N CYS A 208 -27.61 5.46 6.23
CA CYS A 208 -28.43 4.60 5.39
C CYS A 208 -29.13 3.50 6.21
N LEU A 209 -28.41 2.86 7.14
CA LEU A 209 -28.95 1.80 7.99
C LEU A 209 -30.11 2.32 8.87
N PHE A 210 -29.97 3.50 9.48
CA PHE A 210 -31.02 4.11 10.29
C PHE A 210 -32.23 4.56 9.46
N SER A 211 -32.00 5.02 8.22
CA SER A 211 -33.09 5.45 7.32
C SER A 211 -33.98 4.28 6.86
N VAL A 212 -33.46 3.05 6.85
CA VAL A 212 -34.17 1.83 6.41
C VAL A 212 -34.87 1.11 7.57
N LEU A 213 -34.54 1.43 8.82
CA LEU A 213 -35.20 0.86 10.01
C LEU A 213 -36.49 1.64 10.34
N PRO A 214 -37.67 0.99 10.43
CA PRO A 214 -38.92 1.66 10.82
C PRO A 214 -38.99 2.04 12.32
N LEU A 215 -37.91 1.85 13.08
CA LEU A 215 -37.74 2.34 14.46
C LEU A 215 -37.40 3.83 14.46
N CYS A 216 -38.23 4.64 13.79
CA CYS A 216 -38.16 6.09 13.88
C CYS A 216 -38.92 6.53 15.14
N LEU A 217 -38.30 6.32 16.29
CA LEU A 217 -38.70 6.90 17.58
C LEU A 217 -37.48 7.57 18.22
N SER A 218 -36.90 8.50 17.45
CA SER A 218 -36.36 9.79 17.91
C SER A 218 -35.23 10.25 16.98
N ILE A 219 -35.55 11.25 16.16
CA ILE A 219 -34.57 12.20 15.60
C ILE A 219 -33.68 12.81 16.71
N ASP A 220 -34.15 12.79 17.97
CA ASP A 220 -33.36 13.23 19.12
C ASP A 220 -32.17 12.32 19.44
N LEU A 221 -32.25 11.01 19.16
CA LEU A 221 -31.10 10.10 19.35
C LEU A 221 -30.00 10.36 18.32
N TRP A 222 -30.40 10.77 17.11
CA TRP A 222 -29.48 11.23 16.07
C TRP A 222 -28.73 12.50 16.50
N PHE A 223 -29.46 13.50 17.00
CA PHE A 223 -28.87 14.74 17.52
C PHE A 223 -28.06 14.55 18.81
N MET A 224 -28.32 13.50 19.59
CA MET A 224 -27.57 13.18 20.81
C MET A 224 -26.29 12.37 20.53
N VAL A 225 -26.27 11.54 19.49
CA VAL A 225 -25.07 10.81 19.05
C VAL A 225 -24.16 11.72 18.24
N CYS A 226 -24.72 12.58 17.36
CA CYS A 226 -23.96 13.47 16.47
C CYS A 226 -22.93 14.43 17.09
N PRO A 227 -23.02 14.98 18.33
CA PRO A 227 -22.08 16.00 18.80
C PRO A 227 -20.64 15.49 18.92
N GLU A 228 -20.47 14.21 19.30
CA GLU A 228 -19.15 13.58 19.38
C GLU A 228 -18.55 13.32 17.99
N TYR A 229 -19.38 12.99 17.00
CA TYR A 229 -18.97 12.76 15.60
C TYR A 229 -18.71 14.07 14.87
N LEU A 230 -19.51 15.12 15.12
CA LEU A 230 -19.30 16.47 14.62
C LEU A 230 -18.03 17.08 15.23
N GLY A 231 -17.71 16.77 16.49
CA GLY A 231 -16.45 17.12 17.13
C GLY A 231 -15.25 16.44 16.46
N CYS A 232 -15.35 15.14 16.15
CA CYS A 232 -14.33 14.44 15.36
C CYS A 232 -14.20 15.03 13.95
N PHE A 233 -15.33 15.38 13.31
CA PHE A 233 -15.37 16.03 12.01
C PHE A 233 -14.65 17.39 12.04
N LYS A 234 -14.94 18.22 13.04
CA LYS A 234 -14.33 19.54 13.22
C LYS A 234 -12.82 19.44 13.42
N VAL A 235 -12.34 18.47 14.21
CA VAL A 235 -10.91 18.21 14.42
C VAL A 235 -10.21 17.65 13.16
N LEU A 236 -10.91 16.88 12.32
CA LEU A 236 -10.36 16.38 11.05
C LEU A 236 -10.21 17.48 9.99
N PHE A 237 -11.12 18.46 9.98
CA PHE A 237 -11.19 19.54 8.98
C PHE A 237 -10.59 20.89 9.42
N GLU A 238 -10.25 21.09 10.70
CA GLU A 238 -9.65 22.35 11.20
C GLU A 238 -8.30 22.72 10.55
N ASP A 239 -7.54 21.76 10.00
CA ASP A 239 -6.28 22.04 9.30
C ASP A 239 -6.39 22.13 7.77
N TYR A 240 -7.58 22.08 7.18
CA TYR A 240 -7.70 22.19 5.72
C TYR A 240 -7.63 23.67 5.31
N PRO A 241 -6.64 24.11 4.51
CA PRO A 241 -6.60 25.50 4.06
C PRO A 241 -7.85 25.77 3.21
N GLU A 242 -8.56 26.87 3.50
CA GLU A 242 -9.79 27.33 2.83
C GLU A 242 -9.63 27.65 1.32
N GLU A 243 -8.51 27.31 0.70
CA GLU A 243 -8.23 27.61 -0.70
C GLU A 243 -8.61 26.47 -1.64
N ALA A 244 -9.92 26.20 -1.74
CA ALA A 244 -10.50 25.63 -2.95
C ALA A 244 -11.94 26.13 -3.06
N GLY A 245 -12.14 27.14 -3.89
CA GLY A 245 -13.46 27.70 -4.20
C GLY A 245 -14.44 26.62 -4.64
N GLY A 246 -15.37 26.32 -3.74
CA GLY A 246 -16.51 25.42 -3.92
C GLY A 246 -17.23 25.39 -2.57
N SER A 247 -18.52 25.76 -2.56
CA SER A 247 -19.35 26.01 -1.37
C SER A 247 -18.89 25.25 -0.12
N SER A 248 -18.68 26.02 0.95
CA SER A 248 -18.36 25.53 2.28
C SER A 248 -19.22 24.32 2.63
N LEU A 249 -18.59 23.20 2.98
CA LEU A 249 -19.26 22.00 3.49
C LEU A 249 -20.11 22.28 4.75
N LEU A 250 -19.91 23.42 5.41
CA LEU A 250 -20.78 23.91 6.49
C LEU A 250 -22.17 24.35 5.99
N GLU A 251 -22.33 24.75 4.73
CA GLU A 251 -23.65 25.06 4.15
C GLU A 251 -24.51 23.80 3.95
N LEU A 252 -23.88 22.61 3.82
CA LEU A 252 -24.61 21.34 3.72
C LEU A 252 -24.96 20.73 5.09
N ALA A 253 -24.32 21.19 6.17
CA ALA A 253 -24.59 20.76 7.54
C ALA A 253 -25.53 21.71 8.31
N GLY A 254 -25.81 22.90 7.78
CA GLY A 254 -26.65 23.92 8.40
C GLY A 254 -28.14 23.78 8.06
N GLY A 255 -28.84 22.92 8.80
CA GLY A 255 -30.30 22.96 8.85
C GLY A 255 -30.79 24.24 9.52
N ARG A 256 -31.54 25.05 8.75
CA ARG A 256 -32.52 26.07 9.13
C ARG A 256 -32.69 26.37 10.63
N GLU A 257 -32.43 27.62 11.01
CA GLU A 257 -33.31 28.38 11.91
C GLU A 257 -34.29 29.22 11.07
#